data_AF-A0A3M2B0Y2-F1
#
_entry.id   AF-A0A3M2B0Y2-F1
#
_cell.length_a   1.000
_cell.length_b   1.000
_cell.length_c   1.000
_cell.angle_alpha   90.00
_cell.angle_beta   90.00
_cell.angle_gamma   90.00
#
_symmetry.space_group_name_H-M   'P 1'
#
loop_
_entity.id
_entity.type
_entity.pdbx_description
1 polymer ?
#
loop_
_entity_poly.entity_id
_entity_poly.type
_entity_poly.pdbx_seq_one_letter_code
_entity_poly.pdbx_strand_id
1 'polypeptide(L)'
;SFVPGHFHTTVGGLVTLVFLGMSLYFLSQLTGKEIRFKGLAVLAPWLWWQGMLIFEYAMSVAGMHGFPRRTNTGISYLNPESPLYRPEWVGYAELSVFAGVLIVVGFVFWAISFFGTLLSPAVREAELEIPTATPYHDEKMPALQKLTPWVVFSSLLFLVSYIPPLYDVTKRGVFFDSPGYNDKSPVPITKPQSAKESEKQKAEAQ
;
A
#
# COMPACT_ATOMS: atom_id res chain seq x y z
N SER A 1 -11.84 -8.86 1.56
CA SER A 1 -11.28 -7.80 2.42
C SER A 1 -9.93 -8.15 3.05
N PHE A 2 -9.48 -9.41 3.01
CA PHE A 2 -8.19 -9.84 3.57
C PHE A 2 -6.97 -9.09 3.01
N VAL A 3 -6.87 -8.97 1.68
CA VAL A 3 -5.71 -8.30 1.06
C VAL A 3 -5.54 -6.85 1.54
N PRO A 4 -6.60 -6.02 1.62
CA PRO A 4 -6.53 -4.74 2.30
C PRO A 4 -5.99 -4.81 3.73
N GLY A 5 -6.47 -5.73 4.57
CA GLY A 5 -5.92 -5.92 5.92
C GLY A 5 -4.41 -6.14 5.87
N HIS A 6 -3.96 -7.19 5.19
CA HIS A 6 -2.56 -7.57 5.10
C HIS A 6 -1.63 -6.42 4.63
N PHE A 7 -2.05 -5.66 3.63
CA PHE A 7 -1.26 -4.53 3.15
C PHE A 7 -1.20 -3.36 4.17
N HIS A 8 -2.24 -3.19 4.99
CA HIS A 8 -2.24 -2.17 6.05
C HIS A 8 -1.43 -2.57 7.29
N THR A 9 -1.10 -3.84 7.51
CA THR A 9 -0.10 -4.19 8.55
C THR A 9 1.34 -3.95 8.08
N THR A 10 1.58 -4.04 6.77
CA THR A 10 2.90 -3.84 6.18
C THR A 10 3.16 -2.36 5.87
N VAL A 11 2.63 -1.86 4.75
CA VAL A 11 2.90 -0.51 4.25
C VAL A 11 2.11 0.54 5.03
N GLY A 12 0.81 0.31 5.22
CA GLY A 12 -0.04 1.24 5.98
C GLY A 12 0.38 1.34 7.45
N GLY A 13 0.85 0.25 8.04
CA GLY A 13 1.21 0.14 9.44
C GLY A 13 2.68 0.49 9.65
N LEU A 14 3.54 -0.53 9.64
CA LEU A 14 4.93 -0.42 10.06
C LEU A 14 5.75 0.57 9.22
N VAL A 15 5.66 0.52 7.89
CA VAL A 15 6.44 1.42 7.01
C VAL A 15 6.03 2.87 7.23
N THR A 16 4.73 3.15 7.26
CA THR A 16 4.23 4.51 7.48
C THR A 16 4.61 5.00 8.87
N LEU A 17 4.52 4.17 9.91
CA LEU A 17 4.91 4.54 11.27
C LEU A 17 6.39 4.95 11.37
N VAL A 18 7.28 4.21 10.71
CA VAL A 18 8.70 4.57 10.60
C VAL A 18 8.86 5.91 9.90
N PHE A 19 8.15 6.15 8.80
CA PHE A 19 8.22 7.44 8.10
C PHE A 19 7.72 8.60 8.94
N LEU A 20 6.62 8.45 9.68
CA LEU A 20 6.10 9.50 10.57
C LEU A 20 7.08 9.81 11.72
N GLY A 21 7.68 8.78 12.33
CA GLY A 21 8.68 8.96 13.38
C GLY A 21 9.96 9.62 12.84
N MET A 22 10.50 9.08 11.75
CA MET A 22 11.71 9.59 11.11
C MET A 22 11.53 11.00 10.53
N SER A 23 10.35 11.34 10.02
CA SER A 23 10.10 12.69 9.51
C SER A 23 10.15 13.73 10.63
N LEU A 24 9.60 13.41 11.81
CA LEU A 24 9.65 14.31 12.97
C LEU A 24 11.08 14.44 13.52
N TYR A 25 11.80 13.32 13.57
CA TYR A 25 13.21 13.29 13.94
C TYR A 25 14.07 14.12 12.97
N PHE A 26 13.97 13.88 11.67
CA PHE A 26 14.72 14.63 10.66
C PHE A 26 14.33 16.10 10.63
N LEU A 27 13.06 16.43 10.79
CA LEU A 27 12.62 17.82 10.93
C LEU A 27 13.36 18.51 12.08
N SER A 28 13.43 17.88 13.25
CA SER A 28 14.10 18.44 14.43
C SER A 28 15.62 18.60 14.25
N GLN A 29 16.30 17.60 13.68
CA GLN A 29 17.75 17.62 13.50
C GLN A 29 18.20 18.56 12.38
N LEU A 30 17.58 18.45 11.20
CA LEU A 30 17.96 19.23 10.01
C LEU A 30 17.63 20.73 10.14
N THR A 31 16.74 21.11 11.05
CA THR A 31 16.33 22.51 11.24
C THR A 31 16.72 23.09 12.60
N GLY A 32 17.34 22.30 13.48
CA GLY A 32 17.71 22.76 14.82
C GLY A 32 16.50 23.13 15.69
N LYS A 33 15.33 22.55 15.42
CA LYS A 33 14.07 22.86 16.11
C LYS A 33 13.75 21.83 17.18
N GLU A 34 13.24 22.28 18.32
CA GLU A 34 12.74 21.37 19.36
C GLU A 34 11.35 20.83 19.00
N ILE A 35 11.15 19.53 19.17
CA ILE A 35 9.85 18.88 18.92
C ILE A 35 8.77 19.47 19.84
N ARG A 36 7.73 20.04 19.22
CA ARG A 36 6.55 20.60 19.90
C ARG A 36 5.51 19.52 20.16
N PHE A 37 4.72 19.72 21.21
CA PHE A 37 3.64 18.81 21.60
C PHE A 37 4.10 17.35 21.80
N LYS A 38 5.21 17.15 22.53
CA LYS A 38 5.85 15.84 22.75
C LYS A 38 4.87 14.75 23.21
N GLY A 39 3.88 15.10 24.05
CA GLY A 39 2.84 14.15 24.45
C GLY A 39 2.02 13.60 23.27
N LEU A 40 1.63 14.46 22.33
CA LEU A 40 0.93 14.03 21.11
C LEU A 40 1.85 13.22 20.20
N ALA A 41 3.12 13.61 20.07
CA ALA A 41 4.11 12.86 19.32
C ALA A 41 4.30 11.42 19.86
N VAL A 42 4.25 11.25 21.18
CA VAL A 42 4.36 9.94 21.83
C VAL A 42 3.06 9.14 21.68
N LEU A 43 1.89 9.77 21.77
CA LEU A 43 0.59 9.08 21.63
C LEU A 43 0.25 8.68 20.20
N ALA A 44 0.67 9.48 19.21
CA ALA A 44 0.42 9.23 17.80
C ALA A 44 0.76 7.80 17.34
N PRO A 45 1.97 7.27 17.59
CA PRO A 45 2.32 5.93 17.14
C PRO A 45 1.51 4.82 17.84
N TRP A 46 1.11 5.01 19.11
CA TRP A 46 0.28 4.04 19.82
C TRP A 46 -1.14 3.96 19.24
N LEU A 47 -1.76 5.11 18.96
CA LEU A 47 -3.08 5.14 18.33
C LEU A 47 -3.05 4.57 16.91
N TRP A 48 -2.02 4.91 16.13
CA TRP A 48 -1.81 4.36 14.81
C TRP A 48 -1.66 2.84 14.83
N TRP A 49 -0.75 2.32 15.68
CA TRP A 49 -0.51 0.90 15.83
C TRP A 49 -1.76 0.14 16.26
N GLN A 50 -2.46 0.63 17.29
CA GLN A 50 -3.66 -0.03 17.81
C GLN A 50 -4.80 -0.02 16.78
N GLY A 51 -4.99 1.09 16.07
CA GLY A 51 -5.96 1.18 14.99
C GLY A 51 -5.63 0.22 13.85
N MET A 52 -4.36 0.12 13.42
CA MET A 52 -3.93 -0.83 12.38
C MET A 52 -4.16 -2.29 12.78
N LEU A 53 -3.92 -2.66 14.04
CA LEU A 53 -4.20 -4.02 14.53
C LEU A 53 -5.70 -4.37 14.49
N ILE A 54 -6.55 -3.44 14.92
CA ILE A 54 -8.00 -3.65 14.91
C ILE A 54 -8.51 -3.73 13.46
N PHE A 55 -8.01 -2.84 12.59
CA PHE A 55 -8.35 -2.84 11.18
C PHE A 55 -7.95 -4.14 10.49
N GLU A 56 -6.75 -4.64 10.76
CA GLU A 56 -6.28 -5.94 10.26
C GLU A 56 -7.23 -7.05 10.66
N TYR A 57 -7.51 -7.18 11.96
CA TYR A 57 -8.38 -8.22 12.46
C TYR A 57 -9.75 -8.17 11.77
N ALA A 58 -10.37 -6.98 11.73
CA ALA A 58 -11.68 -6.79 11.13
C ALA A 58 -11.68 -7.20 9.64
N MET A 59 -10.70 -6.73 8.86
CA MET A 59 -10.66 -6.92 7.41
C MET A 59 -10.20 -8.31 6.98
N SER A 60 -9.30 -8.93 7.76
CA SER A 60 -8.84 -10.29 7.52
C SER A 60 -9.93 -11.32 7.81
N VAL A 61 -10.60 -11.20 8.95
CA VAL A 61 -11.74 -12.09 9.28
C VAL A 61 -12.90 -11.86 8.31
N ALA A 62 -13.29 -10.61 8.05
CA ALA A 62 -14.30 -10.30 7.04
C ALA A 62 -13.93 -10.86 5.65
N GLY A 63 -12.65 -10.81 5.30
CA GLY A 63 -12.14 -11.36 4.06
C GLY A 63 -12.33 -12.86 3.93
N MET A 64 -12.15 -13.61 5.03
CA MET A 64 -12.44 -15.06 5.06
C MET A 64 -13.94 -15.35 4.88
N HIS A 65 -14.81 -14.45 5.34
CA HIS A 65 -16.26 -14.52 5.14
C HIS A 65 -16.73 -13.97 3.78
N GLY A 66 -15.82 -13.73 2.83
CA GLY A 66 -16.18 -13.33 1.47
C GLY A 66 -16.53 -11.84 1.29
N PHE A 67 -16.32 -11.00 2.31
CA PHE A 67 -16.53 -9.55 2.19
C PHE A 67 -15.66 -9.02 1.03
N PRO A 68 -16.24 -8.42 -0.03
CA PRO A 68 -15.50 -7.97 -1.20
C PRO A 68 -14.62 -6.75 -0.90
N ARG A 69 -13.46 -6.67 -1.57
CA ARG A 69 -12.63 -5.45 -1.59
C ARG A 69 -12.98 -4.62 -2.84
N ARG A 70 -12.61 -3.33 -2.85
CA ARG A 70 -12.82 -2.41 -3.99
C ARG A 70 -14.31 -2.26 -4.36
N THR A 71 -15.17 -2.20 -3.36
CA THR A 71 -16.61 -2.02 -3.55
C THR A 71 -17.12 -0.98 -2.57
N ASN A 72 -18.02 -0.11 -3.04
CA ASN A 72 -18.79 0.74 -2.14
C ASN A 72 -19.89 -0.09 -1.46
N THR A 73 -19.56 -0.62 -0.29
CA THR A 73 -20.46 -1.53 0.43
C THR A 73 -21.57 -0.79 1.17
N GLY A 74 -21.40 0.51 1.48
CA GLY A 74 -22.41 1.32 2.18
C GLY A 74 -23.73 1.46 1.42
N ILE A 75 -23.69 1.44 0.08
CA ILE A 75 -24.90 1.50 -0.77
C ILE A 75 -25.40 0.13 -1.22
N SER A 76 -24.64 -0.93 -0.96
CA SER A 76 -24.91 -2.30 -1.42
C SER A 76 -24.97 -3.26 -0.24
N TYR A 77 -23.89 -3.97 0.04
CA TYR A 77 -23.85 -5.08 0.99
C TYR A 77 -24.11 -4.70 2.45
N LEU A 78 -23.94 -3.43 2.83
CA LEU A 78 -24.20 -2.91 4.18
C LEU A 78 -25.48 -2.08 4.28
N ASN A 79 -26.23 -1.90 3.19
CA ASN A 79 -27.51 -1.20 3.22
C ASN A 79 -28.66 -2.20 3.45
N PRO A 80 -29.41 -2.11 4.56
CA PRO A 80 -30.55 -2.99 4.83
C PRO A 80 -31.64 -2.97 3.74
N GLU A 81 -31.74 -1.88 2.97
CA GLU A 81 -32.69 -1.74 1.86
C GLU A 81 -32.20 -2.38 0.55
N SER A 82 -30.93 -2.80 0.50
CA SER A 82 -30.36 -3.43 -0.70
C SER A 82 -30.73 -4.91 -0.78
N PRO A 83 -31.07 -5.44 -1.98
CA PRO A 83 -31.23 -6.88 -2.17
C PRO A 83 -29.92 -7.67 -1.96
N LEU A 84 -28.77 -6.98 -1.94
CA LEU A 84 -27.46 -7.57 -1.71
C LEU A 84 -27.03 -7.49 -0.23
N TYR A 85 -27.91 -7.07 0.68
CA TYR A 85 -27.57 -6.89 2.09
C TYR A 85 -26.99 -8.17 2.72
N ARG A 86 -25.95 -7.99 3.54
CA ARG A 86 -25.22 -9.03 4.27
C ARG A 86 -25.04 -8.59 5.73
N PRO A 87 -26.00 -8.86 6.63
CA PRO A 87 -25.94 -8.40 8.02
C PRO A 87 -24.70 -8.91 8.78
N GLU A 88 -24.18 -10.08 8.42
CA GLU A 88 -22.97 -10.67 9.00
C GLU A 88 -21.70 -9.86 8.75
N TRP A 89 -21.71 -8.92 7.79
CA TRP A 89 -20.58 -8.06 7.47
C TRP A 89 -20.59 -6.73 8.21
N VAL A 90 -21.72 -6.34 8.80
CA VAL A 90 -21.91 -5.03 9.44
C VAL A 90 -20.94 -4.82 10.60
N GLY A 91 -20.84 -5.80 11.52
CA GLY A 91 -19.95 -5.67 12.68
C GLY A 91 -18.47 -5.51 12.30
N TYR A 92 -18.01 -6.19 11.24
CA TYR A 92 -16.64 -6.02 10.76
C TYR A 92 -16.42 -4.64 10.11
N ALA A 93 -17.43 -4.12 9.41
CA ALA A 93 -17.38 -2.78 8.84
C ALA A 93 -17.32 -1.71 9.94
N GLU A 94 -18.16 -1.82 10.97
CA GLU A 94 -18.17 -0.92 12.13
C GLU A 94 -16.84 -0.95 12.89
N LEU A 95 -16.28 -2.14 13.12
CA LEU A 95 -14.98 -2.29 13.76
C LEU A 95 -13.85 -1.67 12.91
N SER A 96 -13.94 -1.78 11.59
CA SER A 96 -13.01 -1.12 10.65
C SER A 96 -13.14 0.39 10.67
N VAL A 97 -14.36 0.93 10.82
CA VAL A 97 -14.60 2.38 11.00
C VAL A 97 -13.99 2.87 12.30
N PHE A 98 -14.23 2.15 13.41
CA PHE A 98 -13.63 2.46 14.70
C PHE A 98 -12.09 2.49 14.63
N ALA A 99 -11.49 1.49 13.99
CA ALA A 99 -10.06 1.45 13.73
C ALA A 99 -9.59 2.65 12.89
N GLY A 100 -10.33 3.00 11.85
CA GLY A 100 -10.06 4.17 11.02
C GLY A 100 -10.05 5.48 11.83
N VAL A 101 -10.97 5.64 12.77
CA VAL A 101 -10.99 6.80 13.68
C VAL A 101 -9.71 6.86 14.52
N LEU A 102 -9.27 5.74 15.12
CA LEU A 102 -8.03 5.70 15.89
C LEU A 102 -6.80 6.09 15.05
N ILE A 103 -6.71 5.57 13.83
CA ILE A 103 -5.64 5.88 12.88
C ILE A 103 -5.64 7.37 12.55
N VAL A 104 -6.80 7.95 12.23
CA VAL A 104 -6.95 9.38 11.92
C VAL A 104 -6.58 10.25 13.11
N VAL A 105 -7.01 9.90 14.32
CA VAL A 105 -6.64 10.66 15.53
C VAL A 105 -5.13 10.57 15.77
N GLY A 106 -4.52 9.39 15.61
CA GLY A 106 -3.07 9.23 15.67
C GLY A 106 -2.33 10.08 14.65
N PHE A 107 -2.82 10.13 13.41
CA PHE A 107 -2.28 11.00 12.36
C PHE A 107 -2.38 12.47 12.72
N VAL A 108 -3.54 12.91 13.22
CA VAL A 108 -3.77 14.31 13.62
C VAL A 108 -2.83 14.69 14.76
N PHE A 109 -2.60 13.82 15.74
CA PHE A 109 -1.65 14.06 16.83
C PHE A 109 -0.23 14.23 16.32
N TRP A 110 0.20 13.36 15.40
CA TRP A 110 1.47 13.52 14.71
C TRP A 110 1.52 14.84 13.93
N ALA A 111 0.48 15.18 13.17
CA ALA A 111 0.43 16.38 12.35
C ALA A 111 0.52 17.66 13.20
N ILE A 112 -0.17 17.71 14.34
CA ILE A 112 -0.08 18.83 15.29
C ILE A 112 1.36 18.97 15.80
N SER A 113 2.02 17.87 16.18
CA SER A 113 3.42 17.89 16.61
C SER A 113 4.37 18.31 15.47
N PHE A 114 4.19 17.74 14.28
CA PHE A 114 5.02 17.99 13.11
C PHE A 114 4.91 19.45 12.65
N PHE A 115 3.70 19.94 12.38
CA PHE A 115 3.50 21.33 11.96
C PHE A 115 3.81 22.32 13.08
N GLY A 116 3.52 21.98 14.34
CA GLY A 116 3.96 22.77 15.49
C GLY A 116 5.47 22.93 15.55
N THR A 117 6.22 21.86 15.25
CA THR A 117 7.68 21.87 15.16
C THR A 117 8.17 22.58 13.90
N LEU A 118 7.49 22.42 12.77
CA LEU A 118 7.88 23.06 11.50
C LEU A 118 7.77 24.59 11.61
N LEU A 119 6.75 25.09 12.29
CA LEU A 119 6.46 26.52 12.43
C LEU A 119 7.14 27.15 13.65
N SER A 120 7.84 26.38 14.49
CA SER A 120 8.59 26.92 15.62
C SER A 120 9.94 27.51 15.17
N PRO A 121 10.50 28.48 15.94
CA PRO A 121 11.85 28.96 15.71
C PRO A 121 12.88 27.86 16.02
N ALA A 122 14.03 27.94 15.35
CA ALA A 122 15.19 27.12 15.69
C ALA A 122 15.75 27.55 17.06
N VAL A 123 16.22 26.57 17.83
CA VAL A 123 16.74 26.79 19.19
C VAL A 123 18.20 26.31 19.35
N ARG A 124 18.71 25.61 18.34
CA ARG A 124 20.09 25.10 18.27
C ARG A 124 20.56 25.14 16.81
N GLU A 125 21.87 25.04 16.61
CA GLU A 125 22.43 24.80 15.28
C GLU A 125 21.93 23.47 14.73
N ALA A 126 21.70 23.43 13.41
CA ALA A 126 21.24 22.23 12.73
C ALA A 126 22.41 21.24 12.60
N GLU A 127 22.25 20.06 13.21
CA GLU A 127 23.22 18.99 13.18
C GLU A 127 22.48 17.66 13.03
N LEU A 128 22.89 16.84 12.06
CA LEU A 128 22.29 15.53 11.81
C LEU A 128 23.20 14.43 12.35
N GLU A 129 22.85 13.89 13.51
CA GLU A 129 23.50 12.71 14.09
C GLU A 129 22.62 11.47 13.91
N ILE A 130 22.83 10.70 12.84
CA ILE A 130 22.05 9.47 12.62
C ILE A 130 22.34 8.47 13.75
N PRO A 131 21.32 8.04 14.53
CA PRO A 131 21.53 7.08 15.61
C PRO A 131 21.83 5.71 15.01
N THR A 132 23.12 5.41 14.87
CA THR A 132 23.63 4.14 14.36
C THR A 132 23.97 3.23 15.53
N ALA A 133 23.56 1.97 15.45
CA ALA A 133 23.97 0.96 16.40
C ALA A 133 25.34 0.39 15.98
N THR A 134 26.25 0.22 16.95
CA THR A 134 27.53 -0.46 16.68
C THR A 134 27.32 -1.97 16.60
N PRO A 135 28.01 -2.67 15.68
CA PRO A 135 27.94 -4.11 15.61
C PRO A 135 28.58 -4.73 16.87
N TYR A 136 27.93 -5.76 17.42
CA TYR A 136 28.47 -6.49 18.58
C TYR A 136 29.71 -7.34 18.23
N HIS A 137 29.76 -7.84 16.99
CA HIS A 137 30.87 -8.62 16.45
C HIS A 137 31.30 -8.11 15.08
N ASP A 138 32.61 -8.16 14.82
CA ASP A 138 33.18 -7.90 13.50
C ASP A 138 33.42 -9.23 12.76
N GLU A 139 32.35 -9.78 12.19
CA GLU A 139 32.39 -11.03 11.43
C GLU A 139 32.75 -10.78 9.95
N LYS A 140 33.80 -11.46 9.48
CA LYS A 140 34.16 -11.43 8.06
C LYS A 140 33.33 -12.45 7.29
N MET A 141 32.35 -11.96 6.51
CA MET A 141 31.52 -12.78 5.61
C MET A 141 31.75 -12.38 4.14
N PRO A 142 32.84 -12.83 3.49
CA PRO A 142 33.19 -12.41 2.13
C PRO A 142 32.09 -12.65 1.09
N ALA A 143 31.24 -13.67 1.31
CA ALA A 143 30.11 -13.98 0.45
C ALA A 143 29.01 -12.90 0.48
N LEU A 144 28.81 -12.22 1.62
CA LEU A 144 27.83 -11.14 1.75
C LEU A 144 28.40 -9.76 1.41
N GLN A 145 29.73 -9.62 1.44
CA GLN A 145 30.43 -8.37 1.12
C GLN A 145 30.54 -8.09 -0.39
N LYS A 146 30.29 -9.10 -1.25
CA LYS A 146 30.27 -8.93 -2.71
C LYS A 146 28.84 -9.02 -3.21
N LEU A 147 28.33 -7.93 -3.79
CA LEU A 147 26.98 -7.88 -4.33
C LEU A 147 26.82 -8.66 -5.65
N THR A 148 27.90 -8.77 -6.43
CA THR A 148 27.93 -9.40 -7.76
C THR A 148 27.29 -10.81 -7.81
N PRO A 149 27.69 -11.80 -6.98
CA PRO A 149 27.10 -13.15 -7.05
C PRO A 149 25.59 -13.13 -6.79
N TRP A 150 25.11 -12.29 -5.87
CA TRP A 150 23.69 -12.17 -5.54
C TRP A 150 22.87 -11.53 -6.66
N VAL A 151 23.43 -10.54 -7.35
CA VAL A 151 22.80 -9.91 -8.52
C VAL A 151 22.71 -10.89 -9.69
N VAL A 152 23.77 -11.65 -9.94
CA VAL A 152 23.76 -12.69 -10.99
C VAL A 152 22.71 -13.74 -10.66
N PHE A 153 22.70 -14.24 -9.42
CA PHE A 153 21.75 -15.26 -8.99
C PHE A 153 20.29 -14.79 -9.04
N SER A 154 19.98 -13.59 -8.53
CA SER A 154 18.63 -13.03 -8.58
C SER A 154 18.16 -12.76 -10.01
N SER A 155 19.07 -12.34 -10.89
CA SER A 155 18.78 -12.16 -12.32
C SER A 155 18.45 -13.49 -13.00
N LEU A 156 19.21 -14.55 -12.70
CA LEU A 156 18.91 -15.90 -13.21
C LEU A 156 17.53 -16.38 -12.72
N LEU A 157 17.22 -16.22 -11.42
CA LEU A 157 15.90 -16.55 -10.88
C LEU A 157 14.78 -15.75 -11.54
N PHE A 158 14.98 -14.46 -11.78
CA PHE A 158 14.04 -13.61 -12.50
C PHE A 158 13.77 -14.15 -13.91
N LEU A 159 14.83 -14.45 -14.67
CA LEU A 159 14.69 -14.99 -16.03
C LEU A 159 13.95 -16.32 -16.04
N VAL A 160 14.31 -17.26 -15.15
CA VAL A 160 13.66 -18.57 -15.06
C VAL A 160 12.19 -18.44 -14.65
N SER A 161 11.87 -17.50 -13.75
CA SER A 161 10.49 -17.28 -13.28
C SER A 161 9.59 -16.62 -14.34
N TYR A 162 10.12 -15.64 -15.09
CA TYR A 162 9.32 -14.82 -15.99
C TYR A 162 9.38 -15.22 -17.46
N ILE A 163 10.45 -15.85 -17.96
CA ILE A 163 10.52 -16.25 -19.38
C ILE A 163 9.40 -17.23 -19.75
N PRO A 164 9.14 -18.33 -19.01
CA PRO A 164 8.06 -19.25 -19.37
C PRO A 164 6.67 -18.61 -19.46
N PRO A 165 6.17 -17.85 -18.45
CA PRO A 165 4.85 -17.22 -18.57
C PRO A 165 4.82 -16.14 -19.64
N LEU A 166 5.91 -15.38 -19.86
CA LEU A 166 5.97 -14.40 -20.94
C LEU A 166 5.96 -15.07 -22.32
N TYR A 167 6.66 -16.20 -22.47
CA TYR A 167 6.62 -17.00 -23.70
C TYR A 167 5.22 -17.54 -23.97
N ASP A 168 4.56 -18.10 -22.95
CA ASP A 168 3.19 -18.60 -23.09
C ASP A 168 2.21 -17.48 -23.46
N VAL A 169 2.27 -16.31 -22.82
CA VAL A 169 1.43 -15.16 -23.15
C VAL A 169 1.71 -14.64 -24.57
N THR A 170 2.96 -14.67 -25.04
CA THR A 170 3.33 -14.14 -26.37
C THR A 170 3.20 -15.13 -27.52
N LYS A 171 3.11 -16.44 -27.26
CA LYS A 171 2.98 -17.48 -28.30
C LYS A 171 1.65 -18.22 -28.27
N ARG A 172 1.07 -18.39 -27.08
CA ARG A 172 -0.19 -19.12 -26.84
C ARG A 172 -1.29 -18.23 -26.30
N GLY A 173 -1.00 -16.93 -26.12
CA GLY A 173 -1.97 -15.94 -25.70
C GLY A 173 -3.05 -15.72 -26.74
N VAL A 174 -4.09 -15.04 -26.28
CA VAL A 174 -5.23 -14.65 -27.08
C VAL A 174 -4.99 -13.23 -27.58
N PHE A 175 -4.75 -13.06 -28.88
CA PHE A 175 -4.34 -11.79 -29.50
C PHE A 175 -5.47 -11.02 -30.19
N PHE A 176 -6.73 -11.28 -29.85
CA PHE A 176 -7.81 -10.44 -30.37
C PHE A 176 -7.91 -9.14 -29.59
N ASP A 177 -8.19 -8.04 -30.31
CA ASP A 177 -8.43 -6.74 -29.70
C ASP A 177 -9.70 -6.80 -28.86
N SER A 178 -9.52 -6.79 -27.54
CA SER A 178 -10.63 -6.60 -26.62
C SER A 178 -11.01 -5.13 -26.62
N PRO A 179 -12.28 -4.78 -26.90
CA PRO A 179 -12.66 -3.39 -26.99
C PRO A 179 -12.65 -2.75 -25.59
N GLY A 180 -12.43 -1.44 -25.52
CA GLY A 180 -12.48 -0.71 -24.26
C GLY A 180 -13.92 -0.55 -23.77
N TYR A 181 -14.14 -0.57 -22.45
CA TYR A 181 -15.45 -0.33 -21.82
C TYR A 181 -15.38 0.87 -20.89
N ASN A 182 -16.51 1.55 -20.69
CA ASN A 182 -16.66 2.55 -19.62
C ASN A 182 -17.63 2.05 -18.54
N ASP A 183 -17.59 2.70 -17.39
CA ASP A 183 -18.40 2.38 -16.21
C ASP A 183 -19.90 2.73 -16.37
N LYS A 184 -20.25 3.54 -17.37
CA LYS A 184 -21.61 4.04 -17.60
C LYS A 184 -22.41 3.21 -18.61
N SER A 185 -21.74 2.45 -19.47
CA SER A 185 -22.36 1.73 -20.57
C SER A 185 -21.71 0.36 -20.75
N PRO A 186 -22.50 -0.71 -20.84
CA PRO A 186 -21.98 -2.04 -21.18
C PRO A 186 -21.59 -2.15 -22.66
N VAL A 187 -21.83 -1.10 -23.46
CA VAL A 187 -21.46 -1.05 -24.88
C VAL A 187 -19.98 -0.69 -25.01
N PRO A 188 -19.21 -1.40 -25.84
CA PRO A 188 -17.80 -1.08 -26.03
C PRO A 188 -17.61 0.31 -26.66
N ILE A 189 -16.62 1.06 -26.17
CA ILE A 189 -16.26 2.41 -26.63
C ILE A 189 -15.64 2.36 -28.03
N THR A 190 -14.83 1.33 -28.28
CA THR A 190 -14.22 1.02 -29.57
C THR A 190 -14.86 -0.24 -30.14
N LYS A 191 -15.21 -0.24 -31.43
CA LYS A 191 -15.60 -1.50 -32.09
C LYS A 191 -14.37 -2.40 -32.15
N PRO A 192 -14.45 -3.68 -31.73
CA PRO A 192 -13.35 -4.60 -31.90
C PRO A 192 -13.09 -4.76 -33.40
N GLN A 193 -11.87 -4.49 -33.86
CA GLN A 193 -11.47 -4.89 -35.21
C GLN A 193 -11.45 -6.43 -35.22
N SER A 194 -12.31 -7.05 -36.01
CA SER A 194 -12.28 -8.51 -36.11
C SER A 194 -10.99 -8.93 -36.81
N ALA A 195 -10.39 -10.05 -36.39
CA ALA A 195 -9.20 -10.59 -37.07
C ALA A 195 -9.40 -10.72 -38.60
N LYS A 196 -10.62 -11.02 -39.05
CA LYS A 196 -11.01 -11.09 -40.47
C LYS A 196 -10.99 -9.75 -41.20
N GLU A 197 -11.35 -8.64 -40.54
CA GLU A 197 -11.29 -7.31 -41.15
C GLU A 197 -9.83 -6.84 -41.33
N SER A 198 -8.95 -7.21 -40.40
CA SER A 198 -7.52 -6.90 -40.49
C SER A 198 -6.82 -7.66 -41.62
N GLU A 199 -7.19 -8.93 -41.84
CA GLU A 199 -6.68 -9.73 -42.98
C GLU A 199 -7.23 -9.21 -44.31
N LYS A 200 -8.51 -8.82 -44.37
CA LYS A 200 -9.12 -8.25 -45.57
C LYS A 200 -8.48 -6.92 -45.95
N GLN A 201 -8.22 -6.02 -44.99
CA GLN A 201 -7.53 -4.76 -45.24
C GLN A 201 -6.08 -4.95 -45.68
N LYS A 202 -5.37 -5.96 -45.15
CA LYS A 202 -4.01 -6.30 -45.62
C LYS A 202 -4.02 -6.88 -47.04
N ALA A 203 -5.03 -7.67 -47.39
CA ALA A 203 -5.17 -8.23 -48.73
C ALA A 203 -5.60 -7.18 -49.78
N GLU A 204 -6.36 -6.16 -49.38
CA GLU A 204 -6.75 -5.03 -50.25
C GLU A 204 -5.64 -3.97 -50.42
N ALA A 205 -4.61 -4.00 -49.58
CA ALA A 205 -3.47 -3.07 -49.62
C ALA A 205 -2.22 -3.63 -50.35
N GLN A 206 -2.29 -4.85 -50.88
CA GLN A 206 -1.27 -5.49 -51.75
C GLN A 206 -1.77 -5.54 -53.20
#